data_AF-A0A845UGQ7-F1
#
_entry.id   AF-A0A845UGQ7-F1
#
_cell.length_a   1.000
_cell.length_b   1.000
_cell.length_c   1.000
_cell.angle_alpha   90.00
_cell.angle_beta   90.00
_cell.angle_gamma   90.00
#
_symmetry.space_group_name_H-M   'P 1'
#
loop_
_entity.id
_entity.type
_entity.pdbx_description
1 polymer ?
#
loop_
_entity_poly.entity_id
_entity_poly.type
_entity_poly.pdbx_seq_one_letter_code
_entity_poly.pdbx_strand_id
1 'polypeptide(L)'
;MGMIAGDLAQAAMAHWPVLAREIGLDPASWRAAPLARREDARVARILLRLQGPGGARLVLKYEARPADPEKFAAAMAAHLAVQEVYAQGVPELLTFDVERRTCVMGYLDARPLSGLLEGAPLSAQAALLRRAGGWLGGFHRALPGETRVFQPKHTVGFLRSVMEEVSSGARIVAEPQRFLSCAEALCADQVLYEGRETITAQTHGDLHLRNLVLDEAGCWGLDFAGGRVVPVGHDIARLLADYAILHAPKDAIPDREVLPPEVQGAFFEGYGLVGAQDPSVELLLRNRVLAEWWGLPAGAEDRGPAQARRWAGVQALAGRVFPGR
;
A
#
# COMPACT_ATOMS: atom_id res chain seq x y z
N MET A 1 27.45 -8.26 16.95
CA MET A 1 28.12 -7.37 15.97
C MET A 1 28.36 -8.20 14.71
N GLY A 2 27.35 -8.32 13.86
CA GLY A 2 27.38 -9.22 12.70
C GLY A 2 27.97 -8.53 11.48
N MET A 3 28.99 -9.15 10.88
CA MET A 3 29.65 -8.69 9.67
C MET A 3 28.64 -8.50 8.52
N ILE A 4 28.73 -7.34 7.87
CA ILE A 4 27.92 -6.91 6.73
C ILE A 4 28.35 -7.74 5.51
N ALA A 5 27.52 -8.70 5.10
CA ALA A 5 27.69 -9.39 3.82
C ALA A 5 26.68 -8.85 2.80
N GLY A 6 27.19 -8.28 1.70
CA GLY A 6 26.43 -8.09 0.46
C GLY A 6 26.74 -6.78 -0.26
N ASP A 7 27.14 -6.93 -1.53
CA ASP A 7 27.34 -5.92 -2.58
C ASP A 7 26.44 -4.66 -2.43
N LEU A 8 25.13 -4.85 -2.22
CA LEU A 8 24.17 -3.73 -2.13
C LEU A 8 24.45 -2.71 -1.01
N ALA A 9 24.90 -3.15 0.17
CA ALA A 9 25.19 -2.23 1.27
C ALA A 9 26.45 -1.40 0.98
N GLN A 10 27.45 -2.03 0.36
CA GLN A 10 28.66 -1.36 -0.09
C GLN A 10 28.36 -0.38 -1.22
N ALA A 11 27.54 -0.79 -2.19
CA ALA A 11 27.08 0.06 -3.29
C ALA A 11 26.31 1.29 -2.77
N ALA A 12 25.37 1.09 -1.85
CA ALA A 12 24.65 2.21 -1.22
C ALA A 12 25.62 3.16 -0.50
N MET A 13 26.54 2.63 0.31
CA MET A 13 27.51 3.45 1.05
C MET A 13 28.52 4.15 0.15
N ALA A 14 28.79 3.67 -1.05
CA ALA A 14 29.63 4.36 -2.03
C ALA A 14 29.02 5.71 -2.47
N HIS A 15 27.70 5.86 -2.38
CA HIS A 15 26.98 7.10 -2.73
C HIS A 15 26.87 8.09 -1.56
N TRP A 16 27.00 7.62 -0.32
CA TRP A 16 26.84 8.44 0.89
C TRP A 16 27.73 9.69 0.93
N PRO A 17 29.03 9.67 0.58
CA PRO A 17 29.87 10.86 0.68
C PRO A 17 29.44 12.04 -0.19
N VAL A 18 28.75 11.79 -1.29
CA VAL A 18 28.23 12.87 -2.15
C VAL A 18 26.99 13.47 -1.51
N LEU A 19 25.98 12.63 -1.23
CA LEU A 19 24.72 13.04 -0.62
C LEU A 19 24.92 13.75 0.71
N ALA A 20 25.81 13.24 1.57
CA ALA A 20 26.11 13.85 2.86
C ALA A 20 26.60 15.30 2.72
N ARG A 21 27.50 15.56 1.76
CA ARG A 21 28.07 16.90 1.54
C ARG A 21 27.04 17.87 0.97
N GLU A 22 26.12 17.41 0.14
CA GLU A 22 25.02 18.23 -0.41
C GLU A 22 24.14 18.79 0.71
N ILE A 23 23.91 18.02 1.77
CA ILE A 23 23.14 18.45 2.95
C ILE A 23 24.01 18.95 4.10
N GLY A 24 25.28 19.30 3.82
CA GLY A 24 26.19 19.94 4.78
C GLY A 24 26.70 19.04 5.91
N LEU A 25 26.70 17.72 5.73
CA LEU A 25 27.16 16.74 6.71
C LEU A 25 28.56 16.21 6.38
N ASP A 26 29.35 15.93 7.42
CA ASP A 26 30.59 15.15 7.28
C ASP A 26 30.28 13.66 7.17
N PRO A 27 30.53 12.99 6.04
CA PRO A 27 30.21 11.58 5.86
C PRO A 27 30.97 10.64 6.79
N ALA A 28 32.18 11.00 7.24
CA ALA A 28 33.00 10.15 8.11
C ALA A 28 32.44 10.03 9.53
N SER A 29 31.59 10.99 9.93
CA SER A 29 30.94 11.03 11.24
C SER A 29 29.72 10.10 11.35
N TRP A 30 29.37 9.34 10.30
CA TRP A 30 28.17 8.52 10.26
C TRP A 30 28.48 7.02 10.13
N ARG A 31 27.70 6.20 10.85
CA ARG A 31 27.79 4.74 10.81
C ARG A 31 26.51 4.14 10.27
N ALA A 32 26.64 3.22 9.32
CA ALA A 32 25.50 2.54 8.71
C ALA A 32 25.22 1.18 9.36
N ALA A 33 23.94 0.87 9.52
CA ALA A 33 23.46 -0.47 9.84
C ALA A 33 22.29 -0.83 8.89
N PRO A 34 22.17 -2.09 8.45
CA PRO A 34 21.01 -2.50 7.65
C PRO A 34 19.69 -2.25 8.39
N LEU A 35 18.73 -1.62 7.70
CA LEU A 35 17.38 -1.41 8.19
C LEU A 35 16.40 -2.35 7.51
N ALA A 36 16.44 -2.43 6.18
CA ALA A 36 15.65 -3.35 5.38
C ALA A 36 16.38 -3.70 4.09
N ARG A 37 16.19 -4.92 3.56
CA ARG A 37 16.73 -5.37 2.29
C ARG A 37 15.70 -6.21 1.56
N ARG A 38 15.61 -6.02 0.24
CA ARG A 38 14.89 -6.92 -0.65
C ARG A 38 15.75 -7.19 -1.87
N GLU A 39 15.95 -8.47 -2.17
CA GLU A 39 16.72 -8.91 -3.32
C GLU A 39 16.10 -10.17 -3.91
N ASP A 40 15.61 -10.04 -5.13
CA ASP A 40 15.08 -11.09 -5.98
C ASP A 40 15.45 -10.81 -7.45
N ALA A 41 15.02 -11.66 -8.37
CA ALA A 41 15.37 -11.52 -9.79
C ALA A 41 14.92 -10.18 -10.41
N ARG A 42 13.88 -9.54 -9.86
CA ARG A 42 13.27 -8.31 -10.41
C ARG A 42 13.59 -7.07 -9.58
N VAL A 43 13.84 -7.23 -8.28
CA VAL A 43 14.05 -6.11 -7.35
C VAL A 43 15.31 -6.31 -6.55
N ALA A 44 16.13 -5.27 -6.43
CA ALA A 44 17.27 -5.22 -5.53
C ALA A 44 17.34 -3.84 -4.91
N ARG A 45 17.00 -3.74 -3.62
CA ARG A 45 17.01 -2.48 -2.86
C ARG A 45 17.42 -2.69 -1.42
N ILE A 46 18.06 -1.69 -0.84
CA ILE A 46 18.47 -1.68 0.56
C ILE A 46 18.17 -0.33 1.19
N LEU A 47 17.74 -0.37 2.45
CA LEU A 47 17.65 0.78 3.34
C LEU A 47 18.69 0.58 4.44
N LEU A 48 19.53 1.59 4.64
CA LEU A 48 20.50 1.65 5.72
C LEU A 48 20.07 2.71 6.72
N ARG A 49 20.06 2.37 8.00
CA ARG A 49 19.98 3.37 9.08
C ARG A 49 21.37 3.94 9.28
N LEU A 50 21.51 5.25 9.09
CA LEU A 50 22.72 6.00 9.40
C LEU A 50 22.59 6.59 10.81
N GLN A 51 23.64 6.46 11.62
CA GLN A 51 23.76 7.04 12.95
C GLN A 51 24.90 8.05 12.96
N GLY A 52 24.59 9.30 13.28
CA GLY A 52 25.53 10.41 13.27
C GLY A 52 25.79 11.00 14.66
N PRO A 53 26.52 12.14 14.71
CA PRO A 53 26.79 12.87 15.95
C PRO A 53 25.52 13.26 16.69
N GLY A 54 25.59 13.36 18.02
CA GLY A 54 24.47 13.80 18.86
C GLY A 54 23.26 12.87 18.84
N GLY A 55 23.38 11.64 18.34
CA GLY A 55 22.27 10.70 18.22
C GLY A 55 21.37 10.94 17.00
N ALA A 56 21.80 11.78 16.05
CA ALA A 56 21.09 11.99 14.80
C ALA A 56 20.94 10.68 14.01
N ARG A 57 19.78 10.48 13.38
CA ARG A 57 19.45 9.27 12.63
C ARG A 57 18.86 9.61 11.28
N LEU A 58 19.35 8.97 10.22
CA LEU A 58 18.87 9.11 8.85
C LEU A 58 18.63 7.73 8.23
N VAL A 59 17.91 7.70 7.12
CA VAL A 59 17.76 6.54 6.24
C VAL A 59 18.42 6.84 4.92
N LEU A 60 19.35 5.97 4.48
CA LEU A 60 19.86 5.94 3.13
C LEU A 60 19.18 4.81 2.37
N LYS A 61 18.37 5.16 1.37
CA LYS A 61 17.69 4.21 0.48
C LYS A 61 18.45 4.12 -0.83
N TYR A 62 18.64 2.90 -1.34
CA TYR A 62 19.28 2.65 -2.62
C TYR A 62 18.53 1.57 -3.41
N GLU A 63 18.25 1.84 -4.69
CA GLU A 63 17.58 0.93 -5.63
C GLU A 63 18.53 0.52 -6.77
N ALA A 64 19.09 -0.68 -6.64
CA ALA A 64 19.97 -1.27 -7.67
C ALA A 64 19.18 -1.82 -8.86
N ARG A 65 18.02 -2.46 -8.61
CA ARG A 65 17.16 -3.07 -9.63
C ARG A 65 15.67 -2.80 -9.35
N PRO A 66 14.86 -2.44 -10.37
CA PRO A 66 15.26 -2.20 -11.77
C PRO A 66 16.13 -0.96 -11.92
N ALA A 67 16.98 -0.97 -12.95
CA ALA A 67 17.82 0.16 -13.25
C ALA A 67 17.02 1.22 -14.04
N ASP A 68 16.14 1.94 -13.34
CA ASP A 68 15.16 2.85 -13.94
C ASP A 68 15.19 4.23 -13.25
N PRO A 69 16.07 5.14 -13.71
CA PRO A 69 16.19 6.48 -13.15
C PRO A 69 14.91 7.33 -13.30
N GLU A 70 14.15 7.16 -14.38
CA GLU A 70 12.92 7.92 -14.62
C GLU A 70 11.85 7.56 -13.60
N LYS A 71 11.67 6.26 -13.34
CA LYS A 71 10.75 5.80 -12.29
C LYS A 71 11.19 6.26 -10.90
N PHE A 72 12.49 6.26 -10.62
CA PHE A 72 13.01 6.78 -9.36
C PHE A 72 12.75 8.28 -9.22
N ALA A 73 13.01 9.08 -10.27
CA ALA A 73 12.72 10.50 -10.30
C ALA A 73 11.24 10.80 -10.08
N ALA A 74 10.34 10.04 -10.73
CA ALA A 74 8.90 10.17 -10.55
C ALA A 74 8.48 9.88 -9.10
N ALA A 75 9.08 8.88 -8.44
CA ALA A 75 8.82 8.58 -7.03
C ALA A 75 9.30 9.70 -6.10
N MET A 76 10.48 10.29 -6.36
CA MET A 76 10.98 11.43 -5.56
C MET A 76 10.14 12.69 -5.77
N ALA A 77 9.74 12.99 -7.01
CA ALA A 77 8.84 14.10 -7.30
C ALA A 77 7.48 13.93 -6.61
N ALA A 78 6.92 12.72 -6.62
CA ALA A 78 5.69 12.42 -5.89
C ALA A 78 5.86 12.64 -4.38
N HIS A 79 6.97 12.17 -3.79
CA HIS A 79 7.25 12.38 -2.37
C HIS A 79 7.37 13.87 -2.01
N LEU A 80 8.12 14.64 -2.80
CA LEU A 80 8.29 16.09 -2.58
C LEU A 80 6.97 16.84 -2.66
N ALA A 81 6.13 16.54 -3.67
CA ALA A 81 4.84 17.19 -3.83
C ALA A 81 3.94 16.95 -2.60
N VAL A 82 3.97 15.75 -2.03
CA VAL A 82 3.23 15.44 -0.79
C VAL A 82 3.85 16.11 0.42
N GLN A 83 5.19 16.13 0.52
CA GLN A 83 5.89 16.80 1.61
C GLN A 83 5.59 18.30 1.65
N GLU A 84 5.45 18.96 0.49
CA GLU A 84 5.14 20.39 0.40
C GLU A 84 3.78 20.73 1.03
N VAL A 85 2.77 19.88 0.86
CA VAL A 85 1.39 20.15 1.31
C VAL A 85 0.98 19.38 2.57
N TYR A 86 1.69 18.32 2.92
CA TYR A 86 1.37 17.41 4.03
C TYR A 86 2.64 16.86 4.71
N ALA A 87 3.58 17.76 5.04
CA ALA A 87 4.89 17.44 5.61
C ALA A 87 4.82 16.55 6.86
N GLN A 88 3.82 16.75 7.71
CA GLN A 88 3.64 15.98 8.95
C GLN A 88 3.28 14.50 8.71
N GLY A 89 2.81 14.16 7.51
CA GLY A 89 2.37 12.81 7.14
C GLY A 89 3.39 12.01 6.34
N VAL A 90 4.60 12.53 6.11
CA VAL A 90 5.66 11.83 5.38
C VAL A 90 7.01 11.98 6.08
N PRO A 91 7.96 11.04 5.93
CA PRO A 91 9.33 11.29 6.33
C PRO A 91 9.93 12.40 5.47
N GLU A 92 10.69 13.29 6.10
CA GLU A 92 11.41 14.34 5.40
C GLU A 92 12.42 13.76 4.41
N LEU A 93 12.30 14.10 3.13
CA LEU A 93 13.29 13.82 2.09
C LEU A 93 14.31 14.95 2.07
N LEU A 94 15.58 14.63 2.40
CA LEU A 94 16.65 15.61 2.58
C LEU A 94 17.46 15.84 1.30
N THR A 95 17.77 14.76 0.58
CA THR A 95 18.41 14.81 -0.74
C THR A 95 18.17 13.51 -1.49
N PHE A 96 18.31 13.52 -2.81
CA PHE A 96 18.26 12.35 -3.67
C PHE A 96 19.11 12.56 -4.92
N ASP A 97 19.58 11.44 -5.47
CA ASP A 97 20.30 11.39 -6.73
C ASP A 97 19.59 10.41 -7.68
N VAL A 98 19.10 10.96 -8.79
CA VAL A 98 18.31 10.23 -9.79
C VAL A 98 19.14 9.20 -10.53
N GLU A 99 20.35 9.56 -10.97
CA GLU A 99 21.22 8.66 -11.73
C GLU A 99 21.66 7.47 -10.87
N ARG A 100 22.00 7.74 -9.61
CA ARG A 100 22.41 6.74 -8.63
C ARG A 100 21.23 6.04 -7.93
N ARG A 101 20.00 6.48 -8.18
CA ARG A 101 18.75 5.94 -7.59
C ARG A 101 18.83 5.76 -6.08
N THR A 102 19.26 6.84 -5.42
CA THR A 102 19.47 6.85 -3.97
C THR A 102 18.91 8.11 -3.36
N CYS A 103 18.41 8.00 -2.13
CA CYS A 103 17.93 9.16 -1.38
C CYS A 103 18.24 9.04 0.10
N VAL A 104 18.27 10.20 0.75
CA VAL A 104 18.47 10.36 2.18
C VAL A 104 17.20 10.95 2.78
N MET A 105 16.67 10.30 3.80
CA MET A 105 15.44 10.71 4.48
C MET A 105 15.66 10.79 5.99
N GLY A 106 14.84 11.58 6.68
CA GLY A 106 14.73 11.57 8.13
C GLY A 106 14.35 10.17 8.64
N TYR A 107 15.01 9.71 9.71
CA TYR A 107 14.66 8.43 10.32
C TYR A 107 13.42 8.58 11.21
N LEU A 108 12.43 7.72 10.99
CA LEU A 108 11.24 7.60 11.84
C LEU A 108 11.42 6.41 12.79
N ASP A 109 11.17 6.62 14.09
CA ASP A 109 11.15 5.55 15.09
C ASP A 109 9.79 4.82 15.09
N ALA A 110 9.37 4.39 13.90
CA ALA A 110 8.06 3.85 13.61
C ALA A 110 8.16 2.44 13.01
N ARG A 111 7.07 1.66 13.14
CA ARG A 111 6.98 0.30 12.59
C ARG A 111 5.93 0.24 11.48
N PRO A 112 6.11 -0.59 10.44
CA PRO A 112 5.07 -0.81 9.44
C PRO A 112 3.77 -1.30 10.07
N LEU A 113 2.64 -0.76 9.61
CA LEU A 113 1.31 -1.12 10.09
C LEU A 113 1.06 -2.64 9.99
N SER A 114 1.52 -3.27 8.92
CA SER A 114 1.49 -4.74 8.76
C SER A 114 2.12 -5.50 9.94
N GLY A 115 3.25 -5.03 10.47
CA GLY A 115 3.91 -5.67 11.61
C GLY A 115 3.19 -5.37 12.93
N LEU A 116 2.57 -4.19 13.07
CA LEU A 116 1.78 -3.83 14.25
C LEU A 116 0.48 -4.63 14.37
N LEU A 117 -0.07 -5.07 13.24
CA LEU A 117 -1.30 -5.88 13.18
C LEU A 117 -1.05 -7.37 13.43
N GLU A 118 0.19 -7.85 13.33
CA GLU A 118 0.49 -9.27 13.52
C GLU A 118 0.26 -9.68 14.98
N GLY A 119 -0.70 -10.57 15.20
CA GLY A 119 -1.09 -11.05 16.54
C GLY A 119 -1.87 -10.05 17.39
N ALA A 120 -2.18 -8.86 16.89
CA ALA A 120 -2.96 -7.86 17.63
C ALA A 120 -4.43 -8.30 17.79
N PRO A 121 -5.05 -8.08 18.97
CA PRO A 121 -6.49 -8.33 19.14
C PRO A 121 -7.33 -7.35 18.30
N LEU A 122 -8.57 -7.71 17.97
CA LEU A 122 -9.43 -6.94 17.06
C LEU A 122 -9.59 -5.47 17.46
N SER A 123 -9.71 -5.18 18.76
CA SER A 123 -9.82 -3.81 19.27
C SER A 123 -8.55 -2.97 19.05
N ALA A 124 -7.37 -3.59 19.18
CA ALA A 124 -6.10 -2.95 18.86
C ALA A 124 -5.94 -2.76 17.34
N GLN A 125 -6.39 -3.73 16.54
CA GLN A 125 -6.45 -3.58 15.08
C GLN A 125 -7.35 -2.39 14.70
N ALA A 126 -8.54 -2.26 15.30
CA ALA A 126 -9.45 -1.15 15.08
C ALA A 126 -8.81 0.20 15.43
N ALA A 127 -8.11 0.30 16.56
CA ALA A 127 -7.39 1.53 16.94
C ALA A 127 -6.27 1.89 15.95
N LEU A 128 -5.51 0.91 15.45
CA LEU A 128 -4.48 1.11 14.44
C LEU A 128 -5.10 1.57 13.10
N LEU A 129 -6.21 0.95 12.68
CA LEU A 129 -6.89 1.31 11.44
C LEU A 129 -7.59 2.68 11.55
N ARG A 130 -8.05 3.12 12.72
CA ARG A 130 -8.49 4.51 12.94
C ARG A 130 -7.38 5.50 12.62
N ARG A 131 -6.16 5.25 13.09
CA ARG A 131 -5.01 6.12 12.82
C ARG A 131 -4.59 6.09 11.36
N ALA A 132 -4.65 4.92 10.72
CA ALA A 132 -4.43 4.79 9.27
C ALA A 132 -5.48 5.57 8.47
N GLY A 133 -6.75 5.50 8.87
CA GLY A 133 -7.84 6.31 8.33
C GLY A 133 -7.57 7.80 8.50
N GLY A 134 -7.18 8.24 9.71
CA GLY A 134 -6.80 9.62 10.00
C GLY A 134 -5.69 10.16 9.10
N TRP A 135 -4.65 9.37 8.89
CA TRP A 135 -3.57 9.71 7.95
C TRP A 135 -4.09 9.85 6.52
N LEU A 136 -4.83 8.85 6.02
CA LEU A 136 -5.34 8.87 4.64
C LEU A 136 -6.31 10.03 4.42
N GLY A 137 -7.13 10.34 5.42
CA GLY A 137 -8.05 11.49 5.38
C GLY A 137 -7.29 12.81 5.34
N GLY A 138 -6.21 12.94 6.13
CA GLY A 138 -5.31 14.09 6.07
C GLY A 138 -4.64 14.24 4.71
N PHE A 139 -4.09 13.15 4.17
CA PHE A 139 -3.47 13.10 2.85
C PHE A 139 -4.44 13.52 1.74
N HIS A 140 -5.64 12.92 1.67
CA HIS A 140 -6.65 13.28 0.67
C HIS A 140 -7.19 14.71 0.83
N ARG A 141 -7.23 15.26 2.06
CA ARG A 141 -7.61 16.66 2.29
C ARG A 141 -6.53 17.65 1.84
N ALA A 142 -5.26 17.27 1.94
CA ALA A 142 -4.15 18.11 1.49
C ALA A 142 -4.04 18.15 -0.04
N LEU A 143 -4.53 17.12 -0.73
CA LEU A 143 -4.53 17.01 -2.20
C LEU A 143 -5.95 16.72 -2.71
N PRO A 144 -6.89 17.68 -2.53
CA PRO A 144 -8.30 17.44 -2.81
C PRO A 144 -8.57 17.36 -4.31
N GLY A 145 -9.57 16.56 -4.65
CA GLY A 145 -10.26 16.64 -5.93
C GLY A 145 -11.65 17.22 -5.75
N GLU A 146 -12.59 16.75 -6.57
CA GLU A 146 -13.97 17.20 -6.59
C GLU A 146 -14.93 16.11 -6.12
N THR A 147 -16.11 16.53 -5.65
CA THR A 147 -17.29 15.67 -5.58
C THR A 147 -17.80 15.43 -6.98
N ARG A 148 -18.09 14.17 -7.33
CA ARG A 148 -18.62 13.80 -8.64
C ARG A 148 -19.52 12.58 -8.57
N VAL A 149 -20.36 12.42 -9.58
CA VAL A 149 -21.11 11.18 -9.79
C VAL A 149 -20.12 10.02 -10.01
N PHE A 150 -20.23 8.99 -9.19
CA PHE A 150 -19.43 7.78 -9.32
C PHE A 150 -19.79 7.04 -10.61
N GLN A 151 -18.77 6.56 -11.32
CA GLN A 151 -18.91 5.89 -12.60
C GLN A 151 -18.52 4.41 -12.46
N PRO A 152 -19.39 3.56 -11.89
CA PRO A 152 -19.06 2.16 -11.62
C PRO A 152 -18.72 1.36 -12.89
N LYS A 153 -19.24 1.80 -14.05
CA LYS A 153 -18.99 1.23 -15.37
C LYS A 153 -17.51 1.06 -15.71
N HIS A 154 -16.61 1.91 -15.20
CA HIS A 154 -15.19 1.80 -15.50
C HIS A 154 -14.57 0.58 -14.80
N THR A 155 -14.88 0.40 -13.51
CA THR A 155 -14.43 -0.77 -12.74
C THR A 155 -15.07 -2.04 -13.26
N VAL A 156 -16.39 -2.03 -13.49
CA VAL A 156 -17.12 -3.21 -13.95
C VAL A 156 -16.73 -3.57 -15.39
N GLY A 157 -16.53 -2.59 -16.27
CA GLY A 157 -16.04 -2.84 -17.63
C GLY A 157 -14.66 -3.50 -17.65
N PHE A 158 -13.74 -3.04 -16.80
CA PHE A 158 -12.44 -3.70 -16.63
C PHE A 158 -12.57 -5.11 -16.04
N LEU A 159 -13.46 -5.31 -15.07
CA LEU A 159 -13.71 -6.66 -14.53
C LEU A 159 -14.24 -7.60 -15.61
N ARG A 160 -15.16 -7.14 -16.47
CA ARG A 160 -15.66 -7.93 -17.61
C ARG A 160 -14.55 -8.31 -18.59
N SER A 161 -13.62 -7.41 -18.90
CA SER A 161 -12.47 -7.77 -19.76
C SER A 161 -11.59 -8.85 -19.10
N VAL A 162 -11.36 -8.76 -17.79
CA VAL A 162 -10.66 -9.82 -17.04
C VAL A 162 -11.43 -11.14 -17.09
N MET A 163 -12.76 -11.12 -16.96
CA MET A 163 -13.59 -12.32 -17.08
C MET A 163 -13.53 -12.96 -18.48
N GLU A 164 -13.52 -12.15 -19.54
CA GLU A 164 -13.34 -12.61 -20.92
C GLU A 164 -11.96 -13.25 -21.13
N GLU A 165 -10.90 -12.63 -20.60
CA GLU A 165 -9.55 -13.18 -20.64
C GLU A 165 -9.46 -14.51 -19.89
N VAL A 166 -10.11 -14.64 -18.73
CA VAL A 166 -10.14 -15.91 -17.98
C VAL A 166 -10.93 -16.97 -18.73
N SER A 167 -12.09 -16.63 -19.28
CA SER A 167 -12.97 -17.57 -20.00
C SER A 167 -12.34 -18.08 -21.30
N SER A 168 -11.56 -17.23 -21.98
CA SER A 168 -10.80 -17.60 -23.19
C SER A 168 -9.47 -18.29 -22.90
N GLY A 169 -9.03 -18.32 -21.63
CA GLY A 169 -7.72 -18.85 -21.22
C GLY A 169 -6.54 -17.91 -21.50
N ALA A 170 -6.78 -16.68 -21.99
CA ALA A 170 -5.75 -15.65 -22.15
C ALA A 170 -5.16 -15.20 -20.79
N ARG A 171 -5.93 -15.32 -19.71
CA ARG A 171 -5.47 -15.12 -18.33
C ARG A 171 -5.72 -16.39 -17.52
N ILE A 172 -4.64 -16.94 -16.96
CA ILE A 172 -4.72 -18.10 -16.07
C ILE A 172 -4.89 -17.63 -14.63
N VAL A 173 -5.97 -18.05 -13.98
CA VAL A 173 -6.25 -17.80 -12.55
C VAL A 173 -6.53 -19.12 -11.84
N ALA A 174 -6.30 -19.16 -10.54
CA ALA A 174 -6.71 -20.29 -9.72
C ALA A 174 -8.24 -20.33 -9.56
N GLU A 175 -8.82 -21.53 -9.50
CA GLU A 175 -10.27 -21.73 -9.33
C GLU A 175 -11.12 -20.85 -10.29
N PRO A 176 -10.90 -20.95 -11.63
CA PRO A 176 -11.46 -20.00 -12.60
C PRO A 176 -12.99 -19.95 -12.62
N GLN A 177 -13.69 -21.08 -12.46
CA GLN A 177 -15.15 -21.10 -12.45
C GLN A 177 -15.73 -20.35 -11.23
N ARG A 178 -15.10 -20.53 -10.06
CA ARG A 178 -15.50 -19.82 -8.85
C ARG A 178 -15.18 -18.33 -8.94
N PHE A 179 -14.00 -18.00 -9.45
CA PHE A 179 -13.62 -16.62 -9.75
C PHE A 179 -14.67 -15.94 -10.64
N LEU A 180 -15.04 -16.58 -11.76
CA LEU A 180 -16.04 -16.06 -12.69
C LEU A 180 -17.41 -15.88 -12.01
N SER A 181 -17.86 -16.85 -11.20
CA SER A 181 -19.14 -16.74 -10.49
C SER A 181 -19.18 -15.58 -9.49
N CYS A 182 -18.09 -15.35 -8.74
CA CYS A 182 -17.95 -14.19 -7.86
C CYS A 182 -17.90 -12.87 -8.65
N ALA A 183 -17.17 -12.83 -9.76
CA ALA A 183 -17.07 -11.66 -10.62
C ALA A 183 -18.40 -11.29 -11.29
N GLU A 184 -19.18 -12.29 -11.72
CA GLU A 184 -20.55 -12.10 -12.22
C GLU A 184 -21.46 -11.48 -11.16
N ALA A 185 -21.39 -11.97 -9.92
CA ALA A 185 -22.17 -11.41 -8.81
C ALA A 185 -21.84 -9.93 -8.59
N LEU A 186 -20.55 -9.55 -8.59
CA LEU A 186 -20.17 -8.14 -8.45
C LEU A 186 -20.60 -7.29 -9.66
N CYS A 187 -20.51 -7.85 -10.88
CA CYS A 187 -20.99 -7.17 -12.08
C CYS A 187 -22.50 -6.90 -12.03
N ALA A 188 -23.29 -7.83 -11.47
CA ALA A 188 -24.73 -7.67 -11.31
C ALA A 188 -25.09 -6.55 -10.33
N ASP A 189 -24.25 -6.33 -9.31
CA ASP A 189 -24.42 -5.28 -8.31
C ASP A 189 -24.09 -3.86 -8.85
N GLN A 190 -23.63 -3.71 -10.11
CA GLN A 190 -23.29 -2.40 -10.71
C GLN A 190 -24.38 -1.34 -10.51
N VAL A 191 -25.65 -1.73 -10.72
CA VAL A 191 -26.81 -0.84 -10.64
C VAL A 191 -26.98 -0.20 -9.25
N LEU A 192 -26.49 -0.84 -8.19
CA LEU A 192 -26.56 -0.33 -6.81
C LEU A 192 -25.68 0.91 -6.58
N TYR A 193 -24.75 1.17 -7.49
CA TYR A 193 -23.76 2.23 -7.38
C TYR A 193 -23.96 3.37 -8.39
N GLU A 194 -24.86 3.18 -9.37
CA GLU A 194 -25.10 4.17 -10.42
C GLU A 194 -25.80 5.42 -9.87
N GLY A 195 -25.43 6.59 -10.40
CA GLY A 195 -26.02 7.89 -10.02
C GLY A 195 -25.65 8.40 -8.64
N ARG A 196 -24.95 7.62 -7.81
CA ARG A 196 -24.47 8.03 -6.48
C ARG A 196 -23.20 8.87 -6.58
N GLU A 197 -22.99 9.77 -5.65
CA GLU A 197 -21.82 10.65 -5.61
C GLU A 197 -20.70 10.09 -4.74
N THR A 198 -19.47 10.48 -5.08
CA THR A 198 -18.24 10.18 -4.33
C THR A 198 -17.34 11.41 -4.34
N ILE A 199 -16.36 11.43 -3.45
CA ILE A 199 -15.25 12.39 -3.49
C ILE A 199 -14.08 11.80 -4.26
N THR A 200 -13.36 12.66 -4.98
CA THR A 200 -12.04 12.36 -5.55
C THR A 200 -10.94 13.08 -4.80
N ALA A 201 -9.75 12.50 -4.81
CA ALA A 201 -8.53 13.11 -4.30
C ALA A 201 -7.34 12.57 -5.07
N GLN A 202 -6.18 13.23 -4.97
CA GLN A 202 -4.96 12.60 -5.44
C GLN A 202 -4.70 11.35 -4.60
N THR A 203 -4.55 10.23 -5.28
CA THR A 203 -4.26 8.95 -4.63
C THR A 203 -2.77 8.76 -4.35
N HIS A 204 -2.46 7.96 -3.35
CA HIS A 204 -1.13 7.39 -3.11
C HIS A 204 -0.73 6.44 -4.25
N GLY A 205 -1.69 5.68 -4.77
CA GLY A 205 -1.52 4.78 -5.92
C GLY A 205 -0.99 3.39 -5.58
N ASP A 206 -0.28 3.25 -4.46
CA ASP A 206 0.21 1.96 -3.93
C ASP A 206 -0.06 1.78 -2.42
N LEU A 207 -1.16 2.29 -1.88
CA LEU A 207 -1.41 2.28 -0.44
C LEU A 207 -1.75 0.86 0.10
N HIS A 208 -0.79 0.22 0.76
CA HIS A 208 -0.94 -1.06 1.45
C HIS A 208 -0.29 -1.01 2.83
N LEU A 209 -0.48 -2.03 3.69
CA LEU A 209 -0.10 -1.98 5.10
C LEU A 209 1.41 -1.82 5.38
N ARG A 210 2.28 -2.06 4.40
CA ARG A 210 3.73 -1.79 4.53
C ARG A 210 4.14 -0.36 4.17
N ASN A 211 3.26 0.39 3.50
CA ASN A 211 3.50 1.77 3.09
C ASN A 211 2.93 2.78 4.11
N LEU A 212 2.42 2.29 5.24
CA LEU A 212 2.13 3.09 6.42
C LEU A 212 3.03 2.62 7.56
N VAL A 213 3.70 3.57 8.21
CA VAL A 213 4.45 3.33 9.44
C VAL A 213 3.86 4.16 10.57
N LEU A 214 3.79 3.58 11.76
CA LEU A 214 3.21 4.22 12.95
C LEU A 214 4.13 4.01 14.15
N ASP A 215 4.16 5.00 15.02
CA ASP A 215 4.66 4.90 16.39
C ASP A 215 3.48 5.12 17.36
N GLU A 216 3.70 5.60 18.58
CA GLU A 216 2.62 5.89 19.53
C GLU A 216 1.80 7.14 19.14
N ALA A 217 2.39 8.12 18.46
CA ALA A 217 1.81 9.45 18.25
C ALA A 217 1.48 9.77 16.77
N GLY A 218 2.26 9.28 15.82
CA GLY A 218 2.19 9.63 14.41
C GLY A 218 1.95 8.46 13.46
N CYS A 219 1.58 8.79 12.24
CA CYS A 219 1.40 7.87 11.13
C CYS A 219 1.98 8.55 9.88
N TRP A 220 2.77 7.81 9.10
CA TRP A 220 3.45 8.34 7.92
C TRP A 220 3.29 7.40 6.73
N GLY A 221 3.11 8.00 5.55
CA GLY A 221 3.08 7.31 4.26
C GLY A 221 4.46 7.23 3.63
N LEU A 222 4.72 6.11 2.96
CA LEU A 222 5.98 5.78 2.28
C LEU A 222 5.73 5.32 0.85
N ASP A 223 6.73 5.47 -0.03
CA ASP A 223 6.77 4.87 -1.37
C ASP A 223 5.54 5.28 -2.26
N PHE A 224 5.37 6.58 -2.49
CA PHE A 224 4.31 7.13 -3.36
C PHE A 224 4.50 6.72 -4.83
N ALA A 225 3.40 6.35 -5.50
CA ALA A 225 3.40 5.93 -6.90
C ALA A 225 2.92 7.02 -7.87
N GLY A 226 3.02 8.30 -7.49
CA GLY A 226 2.62 9.45 -8.32
C GLY A 226 1.15 9.43 -8.71
N GLY A 227 0.28 9.00 -7.77
CA GLY A 227 -1.11 8.67 -8.06
C GLY A 227 -1.93 9.80 -8.68
N ARG A 228 -3.09 9.41 -9.20
CA ARG A 228 -3.97 10.27 -10.00
C ARG A 228 -5.12 10.79 -9.14
N VAL A 229 -5.76 11.86 -9.60
CA VAL A 229 -7.02 12.34 -9.03
C VAL A 229 -8.16 11.42 -9.48
N VAL A 230 -8.55 10.51 -8.59
CA VAL A 230 -9.59 9.48 -8.81
C VAL A 230 -10.42 9.31 -7.54
N PRO A 231 -11.52 8.51 -7.54
CA PRO A 231 -12.33 8.33 -6.35
C PRO A 231 -11.50 7.78 -5.19
N VAL A 232 -11.73 8.32 -4.01
CA VAL A 232 -10.96 7.98 -2.80
C VAL A 232 -11.04 6.49 -2.45
N GLY A 233 -12.09 5.81 -2.90
CA GLY A 233 -12.25 4.36 -2.78
C GLY A 233 -11.08 3.54 -3.34
N HIS A 234 -10.25 4.06 -4.26
CA HIS A 234 -9.11 3.30 -4.80
C HIS A 234 -8.03 3.02 -3.75
N ASP A 235 -7.62 4.02 -2.98
CA ASP A 235 -6.63 3.84 -1.91
C ASP A 235 -7.25 3.13 -0.70
N ILE A 236 -8.49 3.48 -0.35
CA ILE A 236 -9.23 2.84 0.75
C ILE A 236 -9.37 1.34 0.48
N ALA A 237 -9.83 0.96 -0.71
CA ALA A 237 -9.99 -0.44 -1.09
C ALA A 237 -8.68 -1.21 -1.03
N ARG A 238 -7.59 -0.61 -1.52
CA ARG A 238 -6.28 -1.25 -1.52
C ARG A 238 -5.77 -1.52 -0.10
N LEU A 239 -5.86 -0.52 0.78
CA LEU A 239 -5.41 -0.63 2.16
C LEU A 239 -6.26 -1.63 2.96
N LEU A 240 -7.59 -1.49 2.87
CA LEU A 240 -8.51 -2.27 3.68
C LEU A 240 -8.65 -3.70 3.20
N ALA A 241 -8.56 -3.98 1.88
CA ALA A 241 -8.48 -5.35 1.40
C ALA A 241 -7.17 -6.03 1.81
N ASP A 242 -6.03 -5.32 1.80
CA ASP A 242 -4.76 -5.87 2.27
C ASP A 242 -4.83 -6.29 3.75
N TYR A 243 -5.44 -5.45 4.58
CA TYR A 243 -5.79 -5.78 5.98
C TYR A 243 -6.75 -6.97 6.08
N ALA A 244 -7.87 -6.91 5.37
CA ALA A 244 -8.91 -7.93 5.43
C ALA A 244 -8.36 -9.30 5.05
N ILE A 245 -7.49 -9.38 4.04
CA ILE A 245 -6.89 -10.62 3.57
C ILE A 245 -5.91 -11.18 4.61
N LEU A 246 -4.98 -10.36 5.10
CA LEU A 246 -3.84 -10.85 5.87
C LEU A 246 -4.05 -10.91 7.38
N HIS A 247 -4.90 -10.05 7.96
CA HIS A 247 -4.94 -9.83 9.40
C HIS A 247 -6.33 -9.96 10.02
N ALA A 248 -7.39 -9.62 9.29
CA ALA A 248 -8.73 -9.63 9.87
C ALA A 248 -9.17 -11.06 10.29
N PRO A 249 -9.75 -11.23 11.50
CA PRO A 249 -10.42 -12.46 11.88
C PRO A 249 -11.66 -12.66 11.00
N LYS A 250 -11.62 -13.70 10.16
CA LYS A 250 -12.62 -13.91 9.09
C LYS A 250 -13.99 -14.29 9.62
N ASP A 251 -14.07 -14.81 10.84
CA ASP A 251 -15.29 -15.12 11.58
C ASP A 251 -16.01 -13.88 12.09
N ALA A 252 -15.29 -12.78 12.33
CA ALA A 252 -15.87 -11.50 12.71
C ALA A 252 -16.34 -10.66 11.50
N ILE A 253 -16.19 -11.16 10.27
CA ILE A 253 -16.65 -10.49 9.05
C ILE A 253 -18.04 -11.04 8.70
N PRO A 254 -19.09 -10.19 8.69
CA PRO A 254 -20.42 -10.59 8.26
C PRO A 254 -20.45 -11.04 6.80
N ASP A 255 -21.44 -11.85 6.45
CA ASP A 255 -21.65 -12.24 5.06
C ASP A 255 -21.94 -11.01 4.19
N ARG A 256 -21.43 -11.03 2.97
CA ARG A 256 -21.41 -9.94 1.99
C ARG A 256 -20.57 -8.73 2.36
N GLU A 257 -19.86 -8.75 3.50
CA GLU A 257 -18.95 -7.68 3.92
C GLU A 257 -17.48 -8.06 3.76
N VAL A 258 -16.60 -7.05 3.75
CA VAL A 258 -15.15 -7.23 3.60
C VAL A 258 -14.40 -7.02 4.93
N LEU A 259 -15.00 -6.33 5.89
CA LEU A 259 -14.36 -5.91 7.13
C LEU A 259 -15.19 -6.28 8.35
N PRO A 260 -14.55 -6.53 9.51
CA PRO A 260 -15.25 -6.56 10.78
C PRO A 260 -15.90 -5.18 11.06
N PRO A 261 -17.15 -5.11 11.56
CA PRO A 261 -17.86 -3.84 11.79
C PRO A 261 -17.09 -2.87 12.70
N GLU A 262 -16.43 -3.39 13.75
CA GLU A 262 -15.61 -2.60 14.67
C GLU A 262 -14.47 -1.87 13.94
N VAL A 263 -13.78 -2.57 13.05
CA VAL A 263 -12.63 -2.02 12.30
C VAL A 263 -13.10 -1.08 11.21
N GLN A 264 -14.20 -1.40 10.53
CA GLN A 264 -14.81 -0.51 9.55
C GLN A 264 -15.22 0.81 10.21
N GLY A 265 -15.94 0.76 11.33
CA GLY A 265 -16.33 1.94 12.09
C GLY A 265 -15.13 2.78 12.50
N ALA A 266 -14.11 2.16 13.09
CA ALA A 266 -12.91 2.84 13.55
C ALA A 266 -12.12 3.49 12.39
N PHE A 267 -11.95 2.80 11.26
CA PHE A 267 -11.26 3.37 10.10
C PHE A 267 -11.98 4.62 9.57
N PHE A 268 -13.29 4.54 9.35
CA PHE A 268 -14.06 5.65 8.78
C PHE A 268 -14.26 6.82 9.76
N GLU A 269 -14.31 6.54 11.07
CA GLU A 269 -14.22 7.56 12.12
C GLU A 269 -12.92 8.37 11.98
N GLY A 270 -11.78 7.71 11.76
CA GLY A 270 -10.51 8.40 11.53
C GLY A 270 -10.45 9.12 10.19
N TYR A 271 -10.92 8.48 9.12
CA TYR A 271 -10.83 9.01 7.75
C TYR A 271 -11.64 10.30 7.56
N GLY A 272 -12.92 10.29 7.94
CA GLY A 272 -13.76 11.48 8.06
C GLY A 272 -14.12 12.25 6.77
N LEU A 273 -13.68 11.82 5.58
CA LEU A 273 -14.07 12.45 4.31
C LEU A 273 -15.35 11.84 3.72
N VAL A 274 -15.43 10.51 3.70
CA VAL A 274 -16.64 9.76 3.31
C VAL A 274 -16.84 8.59 4.28
N GLY A 275 -18.05 8.03 4.31
CA GLY A 275 -18.38 6.86 5.12
C GLY A 275 -18.14 5.54 4.39
N ALA A 276 -18.38 4.43 5.09
CA ALA A 276 -18.31 3.08 4.51
C ALA A 276 -19.33 2.85 3.38
N GLN A 277 -20.41 3.64 3.38
CA GLN A 277 -21.49 3.62 2.39
C GLN A 277 -21.19 4.52 1.17
N ASP A 278 -19.97 5.00 0.99
CA ASP A 278 -19.59 5.67 -0.25
C ASP A 278 -19.58 4.67 -1.42
N PRO A 279 -20.18 5.00 -2.57
CA PRO A 279 -20.31 4.04 -3.67
C PRO A 279 -18.97 3.60 -4.24
N SER A 280 -17.94 4.46 -4.20
CA SER A 280 -16.60 4.09 -4.64
C SER A 280 -15.94 3.12 -3.66
N VAL A 281 -16.15 3.31 -2.36
CA VAL A 281 -15.67 2.40 -1.31
C VAL A 281 -16.33 1.03 -1.45
N GLU A 282 -17.66 0.98 -1.49
CA GLU A 282 -18.42 -0.28 -1.50
C GLU A 282 -18.06 -1.17 -2.69
N LEU A 283 -17.99 -0.59 -3.90
CA LEU A 283 -17.66 -1.33 -5.12
C LEU A 283 -16.17 -1.70 -5.18
N LEU A 284 -15.27 -0.73 -4.95
CA LEU A 284 -13.84 -0.95 -5.15
C LEU A 284 -13.26 -1.91 -4.11
N LEU A 285 -13.78 -1.92 -2.88
CA LEU A 285 -13.32 -2.84 -1.84
C LEU A 285 -13.60 -4.30 -2.22
N ARG A 286 -14.79 -4.59 -2.76
CA ARG A 286 -15.17 -5.93 -3.26
C ARG A 286 -14.40 -6.30 -4.52
N ASN A 287 -14.27 -5.36 -5.46
CA ASN A 287 -13.45 -5.56 -6.66
C ASN A 287 -11.98 -5.83 -6.30
N ARG A 288 -11.45 -5.22 -5.23
CA ARG A 288 -10.07 -5.43 -4.82
C ARG A 288 -9.83 -6.85 -4.30
N VAL A 289 -10.80 -7.49 -3.65
CA VAL A 289 -10.69 -8.91 -3.27
C VAL A 289 -10.51 -9.79 -4.50
N LEU A 290 -11.29 -9.56 -5.55
CA LEU A 290 -11.12 -10.25 -6.83
C LEU A 290 -9.77 -9.89 -7.49
N ALA A 291 -9.34 -8.63 -7.38
CA ALA A 291 -8.07 -8.19 -7.95
C ALA A 291 -6.85 -8.88 -7.35
N GLU A 292 -6.88 -9.11 -6.04
CA GLU A 292 -5.86 -9.90 -5.35
C GLU A 292 -5.92 -11.37 -5.76
N TRP A 293 -7.11 -11.90 -6.08
CA TRP A 293 -7.28 -13.26 -6.61
C TRP A 293 -6.60 -13.43 -7.98
N TRP A 294 -6.96 -12.62 -8.98
CA TRP A 294 -6.40 -12.78 -10.34
C TRP A 294 -4.95 -12.29 -10.45
N GLY A 295 -4.43 -11.61 -9.43
CA GLY A 295 -3.04 -11.19 -9.35
C GLY A 295 -2.08 -12.26 -8.80
N LEU A 296 -2.61 -13.35 -8.23
CA LEU A 296 -1.79 -14.44 -7.68
C LEU A 296 -1.53 -15.54 -8.73
N PRO A 297 -0.36 -16.21 -8.68
CA PRO A 297 -0.11 -17.38 -9.53
C PRO A 297 -1.20 -18.43 -9.38
N ALA A 298 -1.58 -19.06 -10.50
CA ALA A 298 -2.66 -20.05 -10.52
C ALA A 298 -2.25 -21.40 -9.91
N GLY A 299 -1.04 -21.88 -10.23
CA GLY A 299 -0.43 -23.07 -9.64
C GLY A 299 -0.08 -22.82 -8.17
N ALA A 300 -0.27 -23.83 -7.32
CA ALA A 300 0.12 -23.75 -5.92
C ALA A 300 1.64 -23.81 -5.75
N GLU A 301 2.31 -24.57 -6.63
CA GLU A 301 3.75 -24.72 -6.77
C GLU A 301 4.47 -23.42 -7.16
N ASP A 302 3.77 -22.53 -7.86
CA ASP A 302 4.32 -21.23 -8.28
C ASP A 302 4.19 -20.16 -7.20
N ARG A 303 3.52 -20.48 -6.07
CA ARG A 303 3.33 -19.54 -4.96
C ARG A 303 4.45 -19.70 -3.93
N GLY A 304 5.21 -18.64 -3.74
CA GLY A 304 6.08 -18.53 -2.56
C GLY A 304 5.25 -18.48 -1.26
N PRO A 305 5.87 -18.65 -0.07
CA PRO A 305 5.15 -18.71 1.20
C PRO A 305 4.24 -17.50 1.48
N ALA A 306 4.67 -16.29 1.12
CA ALA A 306 3.86 -15.08 1.26
C ALA A 306 2.64 -15.06 0.33
N GLN A 307 2.79 -15.55 -0.90
CA GLN A 307 1.70 -15.68 -1.87
C GLN A 307 0.72 -16.77 -1.45
N ALA A 308 1.19 -17.89 -0.90
CA ALA A 308 0.35 -18.95 -0.34
C ALA A 308 -0.48 -18.45 0.86
N ARG A 309 0.14 -17.70 1.79
CA ARG A 309 -0.58 -17.06 2.91
C ARG A 309 -1.65 -16.09 2.40
N ARG A 310 -1.29 -15.25 1.42
CA ARG A 310 -2.23 -14.31 0.80
C ARG A 310 -3.38 -15.04 0.09
N TRP A 311 -3.09 -16.10 -0.66
CA TRP A 311 -4.09 -16.93 -1.31
C TRP A 311 -5.11 -17.49 -0.31
N ALA A 312 -4.65 -18.08 0.79
CA ALA A 312 -5.55 -18.57 1.84
C ALA A 312 -6.44 -17.45 2.40
N GLY A 313 -5.88 -16.27 2.63
CA GLY A 313 -6.64 -15.10 3.07
C GLY A 313 -7.67 -14.61 2.05
N VAL A 314 -7.32 -14.57 0.76
CA VAL A 314 -8.22 -14.21 -0.35
C VAL A 314 -9.38 -15.20 -0.43
N GLN A 315 -9.09 -16.51 -0.36
CA GLN A 315 -10.11 -17.55 -0.46
C GLN A 315 -11.12 -17.51 0.70
N ALA A 316 -10.62 -17.34 1.93
CA ALA A 316 -11.48 -17.21 3.11
C ALA A 316 -12.32 -15.92 3.05
N LEU A 317 -11.72 -14.81 2.62
CA LEU A 317 -12.43 -13.54 2.49
C LEU A 317 -13.47 -13.57 1.37
N ALA A 318 -13.15 -14.15 0.21
CA ALA A 318 -14.09 -14.28 -0.89
C ALA A 318 -15.32 -15.10 -0.49
N GLY A 319 -15.16 -16.14 0.35
CA GLY A 319 -16.28 -16.89 0.92
C GLY A 319 -17.22 -16.06 1.80
N ARG A 320 -16.71 -15.00 2.45
CA ARG A 320 -17.53 -14.01 3.18
C ARG A 320 -18.19 -13.02 2.24
N VAL A 321 -17.44 -12.46 1.29
CA VAL A 321 -17.91 -11.40 0.40
C VAL A 321 -18.93 -11.91 -0.62
N PHE A 322 -18.76 -13.13 -1.11
CA PHE A 322 -19.60 -13.76 -2.13
C PHE A 322 -20.16 -15.09 -1.61
N PRO A 323 -21.05 -15.07 -0.60
CA PRO A 323 -21.53 -16.29 0.02
C PRO A 323 -22.30 -17.16 -0.98
N GLY A 324 -22.07 -18.47 -0.93
CA GLY A 324 -22.69 -19.45 -1.83
C GLY A 324 -22.07 -19.52 -3.23
N ARG A 325 -20.88 -18.95 -3.44
CA ARG A 325 -20.13 -18.97 -4.71
C ARG A 325 -18.81 -19.73 -4.61
#